data_AF-A0A553RMH4-F1
#
_entry.id   AF-A0A553RMH4-F1
#
_cell.length_a   1.000
_cell.length_b   1.000
_cell.length_c   1.000
_cell.angle_alpha   90.00
_cell.angle_beta   90.00
_cell.angle_gamma   90.00
#
_symmetry.space_group_name_H-M   'P 1'
#
loop_
_entity.id
_entity.type
_entity.pdbx_description
1 polymer ?
#
loop_
_entity_poly.entity_id
_entity_poly.type
_entity_poly.pdbx_seq_one_letter_code
_entity_poly.pdbx_strand_id
1 'polypeptide(L)'
;NSECIDGEEYPIDIWLELAGYIRPEDVCRFALICKNAWTATCTAAFWTRLYRRHYNLDAELPDRLQPDSIRRMQCLRARVIRSLFHLYEPFSSRVSKSPALPESTPTTLLNSKCLLFWVNKVPGSRSESMWEFNFKLVKLPTKIKNGCNGGLQLPKQYKDVHTNPDSDCYLLRVTTLNFIFTSVVMGMTLT
;
A
#
# COMPACT_ATOMS: atom_id res chain seq x y z
N ASN A 1 18.77 5.63 45.39
CA ASN A 1 18.77 4.46 44.49
C ASN A 1 17.33 4.08 44.19
N SER A 2 16.75 4.66 43.15
CA SER A 2 15.49 4.15 42.60
C SER A 2 15.84 2.95 41.74
N GLU A 3 15.53 1.75 42.23
CA GLU A 3 15.56 0.54 41.41
C GLU A 3 14.62 0.77 40.22
N CYS A 4 15.20 0.95 39.03
CA CYS A 4 14.44 0.89 37.79
C CYS A 4 14.00 -0.56 37.66
N ILE A 5 12.76 -0.85 38.05
CA ILE A 5 12.16 -2.17 37.85
C ILE A 5 12.06 -2.33 36.34
N ASP A 6 13.00 -3.07 35.75
CA ASP A 6 12.88 -3.47 34.35
C ASP A 6 11.52 -4.17 34.19
N GLY A 7 10.69 -3.66 33.29
CA GLY A 7 9.38 -4.24 33.05
C GLY A 7 9.54 -5.65 32.47
N GLU A 8 8.74 -6.59 32.97
CA GLU A 8 8.70 -7.96 32.45
C GLU A 8 8.33 -7.97 30.95
N GLU A 9 9.13 -8.67 30.15
CA GLU A 9 8.89 -8.78 28.71
C GLU A 9 7.84 -9.86 28.43
N TYR A 10 6.61 -9.44 28.11
CA TYR A 10 5.55 -10.38 27.74
C TYR A 10 5.89 -11.13 26.44
N PRO A 11 5.56 -12.44 26.36
CA PRO A 11 5.76 -13.24 25.15
C PRO A 11 5.00 -12.68 23.96
N ILE A 12 5.51 -12.96 22.76
CA ILE A 12 4.95 -12.48 21.49
C ILE A 12 3.47 -12.85 21.30
N ASP A 13 3.01 -13.96 21.85
CA ASP A 13 1.63 -14.42 21.75
C ASP A 13 0.64 -13.45 22.40
N ILE A 14 1.02 -12.83 23.53
CA ILE A 14 0.19 -11.80 24.18
C ILE A 14 0.08 -10.57 23.26
N TRP A 15 1.18 -10.18 22.63
CA TRP A 15 1.17 -9.07 21.67
C TRP A 15 0.33 -9.38 20.43
N LEU A 16 0.34 -10.63 19.94
CA LEU A 16 -0.52 -11.05 18.83
C LEU A 16 -2.01 -11.07 19.22
N GLU A 17 -2.33 -11.44 20.46
CA GLU A 17 -3.71 -11.35 20.97
C GLU A 17 -4.19 -9.91 21.08
N LEU A 18 -3.38 -9.03 21.69
CA LEU A 18 -3.69 -7.60 21.77
C LEU A 18 -3.84 -6.97 20.37
N ALA A 19 -2.98 -7.36 19.44
CA ALA A 19 -3.02 -6.89 18.07
C ALA A 19 -4.34 -7.23 17.34
N GLY A 20 -5.05 -8.28 17.79
CA GLY A 20 -6.38 -8.66 17.30
C GLY A 20 -7.46 -7.59 17.50
N TYR A 21 -7.24 -6.63 18.42
CA TYR A 21 -8.18 -5.56 18.74
C TYR A 21 -7.80 -4.21 18.11
N ILE A 22 -6.61 -4.12 17.51
CA ILE A 22 -6.11 -2.88 16.92
C ILE A 22 -6.84 -2.59 15.61
N ARG A 23 -7.28 -1.34 15.40
CA ARG A 23 -7.92 -0.91 14.15
C ARG A 23 -6.88 -0.77 13.03
N PRO A 24 -7.27 -0.93 11.75
CA PRO A 24 -6.35 -0.75 10.62
C PRO A 24 -5.56 0.56 10.62
N GLU A 25 -6.16 1.67 11.06
CA GLU A 25 -5.52 2.99 11.17
C GLU A 25 -4.54 3.12 12.34
N ASP A 26 -4.61 2.23 13.31
CA ASP A 26 -3.82 2.26 14.55
C ASP A 26 -2.61 1.31 14.52
N VAL A 27 -2.41 0.55 13.43
CA VAL A 27 -1.30 -0.40 13.29
C VAL A 27 0.05 0.25 13.54
N CYS A 28 0.26 1.48 13.05
CA CYS A 28 1.49 2.23 13.29
C CYS A 28 1.66 2.60 14.77
N ARG A 29 0.60 3.10 15.41
CA ARG A 29 0.62 3.46 16.84
C ARG A 29 0.92 2.24 17.71
N PHE A 30 0.31 1.10 17.40
CA PHE A 30 0.58 -0.16 18.08
C PHE A 30 2.03 -0.61 17.89
N ALA A 31 2.56 -0.58 16.66
CA ALA A 31 3.94 -0.96 16.40
C ALA A 31 4.96 -0.07 17.15
N LEU A 32 4.61 1.18 17.45
CA LEU A 32 5.47 2.12 18.16
C LEU A 32 5.47 1.94 19.69
N ILE A 33 4.64 1.06 20.25
CA ILE A 33 4.60 0.80 21.71
C ILE A 33 5.94 0.22 22.18
N CYS A 34 6.40 -0.86 21.54
CA CYS A 34 7.65 -1.54 21.89
C CYS A 34 8.11 -2.48 20.76
N LYS A 35 9.27 -3.12 20.95
CA LYS A 35 9.85 -4.08 20.00
C LYS A 35 8.94 -5.29 19.74
N ASN A 36 8.22 -5.79 20.74
CA ASN A 36 7.34 -6.95 20.57
C ASN A 36 6.04 -6.58 19.86
N ALA A 37 5.48 -5.40 20.13
CA ALA A 37 4.36 -4.87 19.36
C ALA A 37 4.73 -4.67 17.89
N TRP A 38 5.90 -4.07 17.63
CA TRP A 38 6.47 -3.95 16.28
C TRP A 38 6.64 -5.33 15.62
N THR A 39 7.26 -6.29 16.31
CA THR A 39 7.48 -7.65 15.82
C THR A 39 6.17 -8.34 15.48
N ALA A 40 5.13 -8.19 16.30
CA ALA A 40 3.80 -8.71 16.02
C ALA A 40 3.26 -8.18 14.68
N THR A 41 3.39 -6.87 14.41
CA THR A 41 2.99 -6.29 13.11
C THR A 41 3.83 -6.75 11.92
N CYS A 42 5.00 -7.35 12.16
CA CYS A 42 5.79 -7.93 11.10
C CYS A 42 5.30 -9.33 10.66
N THR A 43 4.49 -10.00 11.46
CA THR A 43 4.13 -11.41 11.25
C THR A 43 3.02 -11.61 10.22
N ALA A 44 3.01 -12.78 9.57
CA ALA A 44 1.88 -13.18 8.71
C ALA A 44 0.58 -13.38 9.51
N ALA A 45 0.68 -13.85 10.75
CA ALA A 45 -0.46 -14.08 11.63
C ALA A 45 -1.25 -12.78 11.87
N PHE A 46 -0.55 -11.68 12.16
CA PHE A 46 -1.16 -10.37 12.31
C PHE A 46 -1.95 -9.93 11.08
N TRP A 47 -1.31 -9.89 9.90
CA TRP A 47 -1.97 -9.44 8.67
C TRP A 47 -3.13 -10.36 8.25
N THR A 48 -2.99 -11.68 8.44
CA THR A 48 -4.04 -12.64 8.13
C THR A 48 -5.26 -12.49 9.06
N ARG A 49 -5.03 -12.29 10.37
CA ARG A 49 -6.11 -12.00 11.34
C ARG A 49 -6.81 -10.69 10.99
N LEU A 50 -6.05 -9.65 10.67
CA LEU A 50 -6.60 -8.34 10.30
C LEU A 50 -7.48 -8.41 9.04
N TYR A 51 -7.06 -9.15 8.02
CA TYR A 51 -7.87 -9.43 6.83
C TYR A 51 -9.17 -10.14 7.18
N ARG A 52 -9.07 -11.28 7.90
CA ARG A 52 -10.24 -12.11 8.24
C ARG A 52 -11.29 -11.36 9.05
N ARG A 53 -10.86 -10.46 9.95
CA ARG A 53 -11.78 -9.67 10.78
C ARG A 53 -12.68 -8.74 9.95
N HIS A 54 -12.21 -8.28 8.79
CA HIS A 54 -12.93 -7.33 7.94
C HIS A 54 -13.45 -7.94 6.64
N TYR A 55 -13.09 -9.19 6.34
CA TYR A 55 -13.54 -9.85 5.12
C TYR A 55 -15.05 -10.12 5.17
N ASN A 56 -15.72 -9.78 4.07
CA ASN A 56 -17.12 -10.09 3.82
C ASN A 56 -17.21 -10.92 2.52
N LEU A 57 -17.99 -12.00 2.54
CA LEU A 57 -18.22 -12.86 1.37
C LEU A 57 -18.92 -12.11 0.23
N ASP A 58 -19.74 -11.11 0.56
CA ASP A 58 -20.47 -10.32 -0.43
C ASP A 58 -19.62 -9.18 -1.03
N ALA A 59 -18.36 -9.03 -0.59
CA ALA A 59 -17.48 -7.99 -1.10
C ALA A 59 -16.89 -8.37 -2.46
N GLU A 60 -17.08 -7.51 -3.45
CA GLU A 60 -16.44 -7.62 -4.75
C GLU A 60 -14.95 -7.25 -4.66
N LEU A 61 -14.10 -8.27 -4.47
CA LEU A 61 -12.65 -8.11 -4.44
C LEU A 61 -12.00 -8.65 -5.72
N PRO A 62 -10.97 -7.97 -6.26
CA PRO A 62 -10.10 -8.55 -7.29
C PRO A 62 -9.51 -9.89 -6.87
N ASP A 63 -9.31 -10.83 -7.80
CA ASP A 63 -8.80 -12.19 -7.53
C ASP A 63 -7.55 -12.25 -6.63
N ARG A 64 -6.65 -11.28 -6.78
CA ARG A 64 -5.40 -11.19 -6.01
C ARG A 64 -5.62 -10.81 -4.53
N LEU A 65 -6.80 -10.34 -4.18
CA LEU A 65 -7.22 -9.92 -2.85
C LEU A 65 -8.26 -10.88 -2.23
N GLN A 66 -8.66 -11.92 -2.96
CA GLN A 66 -9.53 -12.98 -2.47
C GLN A 66 -8.82 -13.87 -1.43
N PRO A 67 -9.56 -14.59 -0.56
CA PRO A 67 -8.99 -15.37 0.54
C PRO A 67 -7.87 -16.34 0.13
N ASP A 68 -8.03 -17.04 -1.00
CA ASP A 68 -7.02 -17.99 -1.50
C ASP A 68 -5.70 -17.32 -1.87
N SER A 69 -5.76 -16.09 -2.38
CA SER A 69 -4.59 -15.28 -2.67
C SER A 69 -3.94 -14.73 -1.39
N ILE A 70 -4.73 -14.40 -0.37
CA ILE A 70 -4.24 -13.90 0.93
C ILE A 70 -3.57 -15.01 1.75
N ARG A 71 -3.99 -16.28 1.60
CA ARG A 71 -3.30 -17.41 2.24
C ARG A 71 -1.83 -17.55 1.82
N ARG A 72 -1.44 -16.95 0.69
CA ARG A 72 -0.04 -16.89 0.24
C ARG A 72 0.69 -15.77 0.97
N MET A 73 1.82 -16.06 1.61
CA MET A 73 2.58 -15.07 2.40
C MET A 73 3.23 -13.98 1.54
N GLN A 74 3.42 -14.22 0.24
CA GLN A 74 4.06 -13.28 -0.66
C GLN A 74 3.25 -11.99 -0.80
N CYS A 75 3.87 -10.86 -0.45
CA CYS A 75 3.29 -9.52 -0.46
C CYS A 75 2.06 -9.37 0.43
N LEU A 76 1.94 -10.19 1.47
CA LEU A 76 0.75 -10.28 2.32
C LEU A 76 0.33 -8.93 2.88
N ARG A 77 1.25 -8.20 3.52
CA ARG A 77 0.96 -6.87 4.08
C ARG A 77 0.35 -5.94 3.03
N ALA A 78 0.97 -5.91 1.85
CA ALA A 78 0.56 -5.03 0.78
C ALA A 78 -0.83 -5.43 0.22
N ARG A 79 -1.13 -6.73 0.13
CA ARG A 79 -2.46 -7.22 -0.29
C ARG A 79 -3.53 -6.92 0.75
N VAL A 80 -3.25 -7.14 2.03
CA VAL A 80 -4.20 -6.87 3.11
C VAL A 80 -4.56 -5.39 3.15
N ILE A 81 -3.59 -4.48 3.05
CA ILE A 81 -3.87 -3.03 2.99
C ILE A 81 -4.72 -2.66 1.78
N ARG A 82 -4.44 -3.23 0.59
CA ARG A 82 -5.28 -3.01 -0.59
C ARG A 82 -6.70 -3.54 -0.39
N SER A 83 -6.86 -4.72 0.21
CA SER A 83 -8.20 -5.25 0.50
C SER A 83 -8.99 -4.40 1.49
N LEU A 84 -8.31 -3.80 2.49
CA LEU A 84 -8.94 -2.91 3.46
C LEU A 84 -9.50 -1.64 2.82
N PHE A 85 -9.00 -1.22 1.66
CA PHE A 85 -9.62 -0.14 0.90
C PHE A 85 -11.05 -0.47 0.45
N HIS A 86 -11.34 -1.75 0.19
CA HIS A 86 -12.68 -2.22 -0.19
C HIS A 86 -13.51 -2.62 1.03
N LEU A 87 -12.87 -3.17 2.05
CA LEU A 87 -13.53 -3.82 3.19
C LEU A 87 -13.69 -2.92 4.43
N TYR A 88 -13.01 -1.77 4.47
CA TYR A 88 -12.96 -0.91 5.65
C TYR A 88 -13.17 0.56 5.27
N GLU A 89 -14.40 1.03 5.46
CA GLU A 89 -14.87 2.36 5.06
C GLU A 89 -13.92 3.52 5.43
N PRO A 90 -13.28 3.56 6.62
CA PRO A 90 -12.41 4.68 6.97
C PRO A 90 -11.22 4.87 6.01
N PHE A 91 -10.81 3.80 5.32
CA PHE A 91 -9.74 3.87 4.31
C PHE A 91 -10.26 4.43 2.99
N SER A 92 -11.40 3.95 2.48
CA SER A 92 -12.00 4.49 1.26
C SER A 92 -12.37 5.96 1.40
N SER A 93 -12.97 6.34 2.54
CA SER A 93 -13.39 7.71 2.82
C SER A 93 -12.23 8.68 3.01
N ARG A 94 -11.06 8.20 3.48
CA ARG A 94 -9.87 9.05 3.56
C ARG A 94 -9.32 9.38 2.18
N VAL A 95 -9.29 8.40 1.27
CA VAL A 95 -8.76 8.58 -0.08
C VAL A 95 -9.69 9.47 -0.92
N SER A 96 -11.00 9.34 -0.80
CA SER A 96 -11.95 10.21 -1.52
C SER A 96 -11.86 11.68 -1.11
N LYS A 97 -11.46 11.95 0.14
CA LYS A 97 -11.24 13.30 0.67
C LYS A 97 -9.83 13.82 0.47
N SER A 98 -8.88 12.93 0.14
CA SER A 98 -7.51 13.35 -0.12
C SER A 98 -7.50 14.06 -1.47
N PRO A 99 -7.00 15.30 -1.55
CA PRO A 99 -6.81 15.92 -2.85
C PRO A 99 -5.89 15.02 -3.67
N ALA A 100 -6.19 14.85 -4.96
CA ALA A 100 -5.19 14.32 -5.89
C ALA A 100 -3.90 15.12 -5.66
N LEU A 101 -2.74 14.46 -5.72
CA LEU A 101 -1.44 15.13 -5.65
C LEU A 101 -1.54 16.45 -6.44
N PRO A 102 -1.18 17.60 -5.85
CA PRO A 102 -1.53 18.89 -6.44
C PRO A 102 -1.04 18.93 -7.89
N GLU A 103 -1.86 19.43 -8.81
CA GLU A 103 -1.57 19.53 -10.26
C GLU A 103 -0.23 20.21 -10.56
N SER A 104 0.37 20.89 -9.57
CA SER A 104 1.73 21.46 -9.61
C SER A 104 2.88 20.45 -9.43
N THR A 105 2.61 19.14 -9.32
CA THR A 105 3.63 18.09 -9.09
C THR A 105 3.94 17.09 -10.23
N PRO A 106 3.54 17.26 -11.50
CA PRO A 106 3.88 16.27 -12.54
C PRO A 106 5.40 16.13 -12.74
N THR A 107 6.15 17.19 -12.41
CA THR A 107 7.62 17.18 -12.38
C THR A 107 8.21 16.15 -11.41
N THR A 108 7.48 15.75 -10.37
CA THR A 108 7.93 14.72 -9.42
C THR A 108 8.03 13.33 -10.04
N LEU A 109 7.38 13.12 -11.19
CA LEU A 109 7.39 11.88 -11.95
C LEU A 109 8.46 11.88 -13.04
N LEU A 110 9.17 12.99 -13.26
CA LEU A 110 10.30 13.05 -14.20
C LEU A 110 11.33 11.97 -13.85
N ASN A 111 11.96 11.44 -14.90
CA ASN A 111 12.89 10.33 -14.85
C ASN A 111 12.30 9.00 -14.37
N SER A 112 10.97 8.89 -14.29
CA SER A 112 10.30 7.62 -14.02
C SER A 112 10.08 6.83 -15.31
N LYS A 113 10.25 5.51 -15.25
CA LYS A 113 10.01 4.60 -16.37
C LYS A 113 8.55 4.18 -16.40
N CYS A 114 7.90 4.25 -17.55
CA CYS A 114 6.57 3.73 -17.75
C CYS A 114 6.58 2.19 -17.79
N LEU A 115 5.88 1.57 -16.85
CA LEU A 115 5.71 0.10 -16.77
C LEU A 115 4.48 -0.37 -17.52
N LEU A 116 3.37 0.34 -17.36
CA LEU A 116 2.08 0.01 -17.97
C LEU A 116 1.41 1.27 -18.45
N PHE A 117 0.72 1.15 -19.59
CA PHE A 117 -0.11 2.19 -20.18
C PHE A 117 -1.43 1.57 -20.62
N TRP A 118 -2.54 2.21 -20.26
CA TRP A 118 -3.87 1.82 -20.73
C TRP A 118 -4.79 3.02 -20.85
N VAL A 119 -5.84 2.87 -21.66
CA VAL A 119 -6.84 3.92 -21.91
C VAL A 119 -8.23 3.36 -21.62
N ASN A 120 -9.00 4.09 -20.83
CA ASN A 120 -10.40 3.77 -20.57
C ASN A 120 -11.30 4.84 -21.21
N LYS A 121 -12.41 4.39 -21.79
CA LYS A 121 -13.53 5.28 -22.12
C LYS A 121 -14.45 5.35 -20.91
N VAL A 122 -14.65 6.55 -20.38
CA VAL A 122 -15.43 6.80 -19.16
C VAL A 122 -16.69 7.60 -19.54
N PRO A 123 -17.87 7.24 -19.01
CA PRO A 123 -19.06 8.07 -19.20
C PRO A 123 -18.85 9.44 -18.53
N GLY A 124 -19.05 10.52 -19.29
CA GLY A 124 -18.99 11.88 -18.75
C GLY A 124 -20.23 12.25 -17.92
N SER A 125 -20.15 13.34 -17.16
CA SER A 125 -21.31 13.90 -16.43
C SER A 125 -22.38 14.49 -17.35
N ARG A 126 -22.04 14.72 -18.63
CA ARG A 126 -22.93 15.12 -19.73
C ARG A 126 -22.83 14.05 -20.82
N SER A 127 -23.68 14.12 -21.85
CA SER A 127 -23.74 13.20 -23.01
C SER A 127 -22.42 13.00 -23.79
N GLU A 128 -21.31 13.57 -23.34
CA GLU A 128 -19.98 13.46 -23.95
C GLU A 128 -19.18 12.34 -23.30
N SER A 129 -18.53 11.54 -24.14
CA SER A 129 -17.60 10.52 -23.67
C SER A 129 -16.30 11.17 -23.19
N MET A 130 -15.81 10.78 -22.02
CA MET A 130 -14.50 11.20 -21.50
C MET A 130 -13.49 10.07 -21.69
N TRP A 131 -12.22 10.42 -21.88
CA TRP A 131 -11.12 9.48 -22.03
C TRP A 131 -10.14 9.61 -20.88
N GLU A 132 -9.74 8.48 -20.32
CA GLU A 132 -8.84 8.40 -19.18
C GLU A 132 -7.57 7.63 -19.57
N PHE A 133 -6.47 8.36 -19.67
CA PHE A 133 -5.15 7.84 -19.98
C PHE A 133 -4.40 7.56 -18.68
N ASN A 134 -4.02 6.31 -18.48
CA ASN A 134 -3.40 5.86 -17.24
C ASN A 134 -1.99 5.35 -17.50
N PHE A 135 -1.06 5.82 -16.68
CA PHE A 135 0.35 5.48 -16.75
C PHE A 135 0.82 5.00 -15.38
N LYS A 136 1.23 3.73 -15.29
CA LYS A 136 1.97 3.22 -14.14
C LYS A 136 3.44 3.52 -14.35
N LEU A 137 3.98 4.46 -13.59
CA LEU A 137 5.37 4.86 -13.63
C LEU A 137 6.12 4.24 -12.44
N VAL A 138 7.39 3.91 -12.61
CA VAL A 138 8.28 3.51 -11.51
C VAL A 138 9.44 4.48 -11.43
N LYS A 139 9.71 4.99 -10.23
CA LYS A 139 10.94 5.77 -10.01
C LYS A 139 12.13 4.84 -10.07
N LEU A 140 13.07 5.18 -10.94
CA LEU A 140 14.37 4.50 -10.92
C LEU A 140 15.08 4.88 -9.63
N PRO A 141 15.77 3.93 -8.96
CA PRO A 141 16.55 4.24 -7.78
C PRO A 141 17.54 5.36 -8.10
N THR A 142 17.34 6.54 -7.52
CA THR A 142 18.37 7.58 -7.57
C THR A 142 19.56 7.03 -6.81
N LYS A 143 20.75 7.01 -7.45
CA LYS A 143 22.02 6.65 -6.82
C LYS A 143 22.39 7.70 -5.76
N ILE A 144 21.59 7.85 -4.71
CA ILE A 144 21.91 8.70 -3.57
C ILE A 144 22.89 7.90 -2.72
N LYS A 145 24.14 8.35 -2.73
CA LYS A 145 25.19 7.96 -1.79
C LYS A 145 24.70 8.22 -0.36
N ASN A 146 24.85 7.21 0.49
CA ASN A 146 25.01 7.27 1.95
C ASN A 146 24.10 8.27 2.69
N GLY A 147 22.95 7.80 3.17
CA GLY A 147 22.11 8.51 4.15
C GLY A 147 21.42 7.53 5.08
N CYS A 148 21.85 7.48 6.34
CA CYS A 148 21.27 6.79 7.49
C CYS A 148 20.46 5.50 7.23
N ASN A 149 21.15 4.35 7.19
CA ASN A 149 20.57 3.03 7.44
C ASN A 149 20.11 2.84 8.91
N GLY A 150 19.61 3.91 9.56
CA GLY A 150 19.18 3.90 10.97
C GLY A 150 17.76 3.39 11.19
N GLY A 151 17.05 3.01 10.11
CA GLY A 151 15.74 2.40 10.22
C GLY A 151 15.83 0.99 10.80
N LEU A 152 14.85 0.61 11.62
CA LEU A 152 14.69 -0.77 12.09
C LEU A 152 14.62 -1.71 10.89
N GLN A 153 15.60 -2.61 10.77
CA GLN A 153 15.58 -3.60 9.71
C GLN A 153 14.48 -4.62 9.98
N LEU A 154 13.63 -4.83 8.96
CA LEU A 154 12.61 -5.87 9.01
C LEU A 154 13.23 -7.24 9.29
N PRO A 155 12.62 -8.09 10.14
CA PRO A 155 13.16 -9.41 10.40
C PRO A 155 13.18 -10.23 9.10
N LYS A 156 14.34 -10.82 8.77
CA LYS A 156 14.55 -11.53 7.48
C LYS A 156 13.53 -12.65 7.24
N GLN A 157 13.08 -13.31 8.31
CA GLN A 157 12.07 -14.38 8.25
C GLN A 157 10.69 -13.91 7.77
N TYR A 158 10.40 -12.61 7.79
CA TYR A 158 9.13 -12.04 7.33
C TYR A 158 9.25 -11.32 5.98
N LYS A 159 10.36 -11.48 5.25
CA LYS A 159 10.59 -10.79 3.97
C LYS A 159 9.42 -10.91 3.00
N ASP A 160 8.83 -12.10 2.89
CA ASP A 160 7.72 -12.34 1.97
C ASP A 160 6.47 -11.55 2.36
N VAL A 161 6.20 -11.39 3.67
CA VAL A 161 5.07 -10.61 4.18
C VAL A 161 5.18 -9.14 3.75
N HIS A 162 6.39 -8.58 3.78
CA HIS A 162 6.65 -7.16 3.56
C HIS A 162 7.05 -6.78 2.15
N THR A 163 7.28 -7.75 1.26
CA THR A 163 7.57 -7.46 -0.14
C THR A 163 6.40 -6.70 -0.77
N ASN A 164 6.66 -5.61 -1.47
CA ASN A 164 5.65 -4.88 -2.22
C ASN A 164 6.16 -4.65 -3.65
N PRO A 165 5.58 -5.31 -4.68
CA PRO A 165 6.05 -5.19 -6.05
C PRO A 165 5.76 -3.82 -6.65
N ASP A 166 4.88 -3.04 -6.02
CA ASP A 166 4.55 -1.67 -6.42
C ASP A 166 5.28 -0.63 -5.57
N SER A 167 6.32 -1.01 -4.82
CA SER A 167 7.20 -0.03 -4.19
C SER A 167 7.76 0.92 -5.25
N ASP A 168 7.78 2.21 -4.94
CA ASP A 168 8.26 3.27 -5.83
C ASP A 168 7.47 3.40 -7.16
N CYS A 169 6.30 2.75 -7.26
CA CYS A 169 5.39 2.93 -8.37
C CYS A 169 4.39 4.05 -8.09
N TYR A 170 4.07 4.81 -9.14
CA TYR A 170 3.13 5.92 -9.14
C TYR A 170 2.13 5.74 -10.28
N LEU A 171 0.89 6.18 -10.05
CA LEU A 171 -0.15 6.22 -11.08
C LEU A 171 -0.35 7.66 -11.51
N LEU A 172 -0.07 7.96 -12.78
CA LEU A 172 -0.47 9.21 -13.42
C LEU A 172 -1.73 8.94 -14.23
N ARG A 173 -2.76 9.74 -13.96
CA ARG A 173 -4.04 9.69 -14.67
C ARG A 173 -4.31 11.04 -15.32
N VAL A 174 -4.50 11.03 -16.63
CA VAL A 174 -4.85 12.21 -17.43
C VAL A 174 -6.25 12.00 -18.00
N THR A 175 -7.13 12.96 -17.81
CA THR A 175 -8.50 12.92 -18.33
C THR A 175 -8.70 14.01 -19.39
N THR A 176 -9.40 13.67 -20.48
CA THR A 176 -9.66 14.59 -21.59
C THR A 176 -10.99 14.23 -22.26
N LEU A 177 -11.66 15.22 -22.87
CA LEU A 177 -12.89 15.01 -23.65
C LEU A 177 -12.59 14.37 -25.01
N ASN A 178 -11.43 14.67 -25.59
CA ASN A 178 -11.03 14.17 -26.90
C ASN A 178 -10.09 12.98 -26.77
N PHE A 179 -10.31 11.97 -27.61
CA PHE A 179 -9.34 10.88 -27.74
C PHE A 179 -8.08 11.39 -28.41
N ILE A 180 -6.94 11.19 -27.75
CA ILE A 180 -5.61 11.50 -28.27
C ILE A 180 -4.93 10.19 -28.62
N PHE A 181 -4.50 10.04 -29.88
CA PHE A 181 -3.69 8.89 -30.25
C PHE A 181 -2.28 9.04 -29.68
N THR A 182 -1.89 8.13 -28.79
CA THR A 182 -0.56 8.08 -28.19
C THR A 182 0.19 6.84 -28.66
N SER A 183 1.48 6.97 -28.96
CA SER A 183 2.34 5.82 -29.24
C SER A 183 2.47 4.89 -28.02
N VAL A 184 2.98 3.67 -28.24
CA VAL A 184 3.29 2.76 -27.14
C VAL A 184 4.43 3.32 -26.31
N VAL A 185 4.11 3.82 -25.11
CA VAL A 185 5.10 4.45 -24.20
C VAL A 185 5.67 3.50 -23.14
N MET A 186 5.23 2.24 -23.12
CA MET A 186 5.76 1.25 -22.17
C MET A 186 7.28 1.08 -22.38
N GLY A 187 8.03 1.17 -21.29
CA GLY A 187 9.49 1.13 -21.31
C GLY A 187 10.17 2.49 -21.47
N MET A 188 9.45 3.53 -21.89
CA MET A 188 9.97 4.88 -22.03
C MET A 188 10.10 5.59 -20.68
N THR A 189 10.99 6.58 -20.62
CA THR A 189 11.19 7.45 -19.45
C THR A 189 10.43 8.76 -19.65
N LEU A 190 9.72 9.22 -18.61
CA LEU A 190 9.08 10.53 -18.61
C LEU A 190 10.16 11.62 -18.44
N THR A 191 10.23 12.55 -19.39
CA THR A 191 11.22 13.65 -19.45
C THR A 191 10.58 15.01 -19.42
#